data_AF-A0A5A7XQV6-F1
#
_entry.id   AF-A0A5A7XQV6-F1
#
_cell.length_a   1.000
_cell.length_b   1.000
_cell.length_c   1.000
_cell.angle_alpha   90.00
_cell.angle_beta   90.00
_cell.angle_gamma   90.00
#
_symmetry.space_group_name_H-M   'P 1'
#
loop_
_entity.id
_entity.type
_entity.pdbx_description
1 polymer ?
#
loop_
_entity_poly.entity_id
_entity_poly.type
_entity_poly.pdbx_seq_one_letter_code
_entity_poly.pdbx_strand_id
1 'polypeptide(L)'
;MTTIDTAAPVRPATRVRAADLREATRKTAHLRADSENAAPVYLDVEVLIARDTASAFAALAAVPDAPRESPTPLRYIGTARGLAGLIADVQRLGIADAVVLLPLADCPVEALMLEELAPGLAG
;
A
#
# COMPACT_ATOMS: atom_id res chain seq x y z
N MET A 1 3.68 35.40 -23.03
CA MET A 1 3.72 34.09 -23.72
C MET A 1 4.21 33.08 -22.71
N THR A 2 3.28 32.46 -21.98
CA THR A 2 3.60 31.54 -20.88
C THR A 2 3.88 30.17 -21.49
N THR A 3 5.15 29.77 -21.50
CA THR A 3 5.57 28.42 -21.90
C THR A 3 4.93 27.44 -20.93
N ILE A 4 4.05 26.58 -21.44
CA ILE A 4 3.55 25.42 -20.71
C ILE A 4 4.76 24.49 -20.53
N ASP A 5 5.14 24.28 -19.28
CA ASP A 5 6.17 23.32 -18.88
C ASP A 5 5.68 21.92 -19.28
N THR A 6 6.36 21.31 -20.26
CA THR A 6 6.08 19.94 -20.70
C THR A 6 6.38 19.02 -19.52
N ALA A 7 5.33 18.48 -18.90
CA ALA A 7 5.46 17.46 -17.87
C ALA A 7 6.44 16.38 -18.34
N ALA A 8 7.49 16.13 -17.55
CA ALA A 8 8.44 15.06 -17.80
C ALA A 8 7.67 13.75 -18.10
N PRO A 9 8.15 12.88 -18.99
CA PRO A 9 7.45 11.65 -19.35
C PRO A 9 7.12 10.86 -18.08
N VAL A 10 5.82 10.62 -17.85
CA VAL A 10 5.34 9.78 -16.74
C VAL A 10 5.90 8.38 -16.96
N ARG A 11 6.88 8.00 -16.14
CA ARG A 11 7.50 6.68 -16.23
C ARG A 11 6.55 5.65 -15.62
N PRO A 12 6.37 4.48 -16.27
CA PRO A 12 5.56 3.42 -15.68
C PRO A 12 6.22 2.96 -14.37
N ALA A 13 5.44 2.94 -13.29
CA ALA A 13 5.92 2.50 -12.00
C ALA A 13 6.17 0.98 -11.98
N THR A 14 7.22 0.56 -11.30
CA THR A 14 7.53 -0.85 -11.08
C THR A 14 6.74 -1.35 -9.86
N ARG A 15 5.91 -2.37 -10.06
CA ARG A 15 5.16 -3.03 -8.99
C ARG A 15 6.04 -4.05 -8.27
N VAL A 16 6.07 -4.00 -6.95
CA VAL A 16 6.79 -4.95 -6.09
C VAL A 16 5.79 -5.70 -5.23
N ARG A 17 5.84 -7.04 -5.31
CA ARG A 17 5.21 -7.95 -4.35
C ARG A 17 6.29 -8.56 -3.48
N ALA A 18 6.07 -8.56 -2.17
CA ALA A 18 6.99 -9.08 -1.17
C ALA A 18 6.19 -9.63 0.00
N ALA A 19 6.67 -10.72 0.62
CA ALA A 19 6.01 -11.34 1.76
C ALA A 19 6.12 -10.47 3.03
N ASP A 20 7.16 -9.66 3.12
CA ASP A 20 7.42 -8.76 4.24
C ASP A 20 8.18 -7.49 3.80
N LEU A 21 8.29 -6.52 4.72
CA LEU A 21 8.99 -5.25 4.47
C LEU A 21 10.49 -5.44 4.23
N ARG A 22 11.12 -6.48 4.78
CA ARG A 22 12.55 -6.74 4.59
C ARG A 22 12.82 -7.20 3.16
N GLU A 23 11.98 -8.08 2.64
CA GLU A 23 12.01 -8.50 1.25
C GLU A 23 11.69 -7.32 0.32
N ALA A 24 10.71 -6.48 0.66
CA ALA A 24 10.38 -5.28 -0.11
C ALA A 24 11.61 -4.36 -0.21
N THR A 25 12.26 -4.04 0.91
CA THR A 25 13.48 -3.23 0.95
C THR A 25 14.58 -3.81 0.06
N ARG A 26 14.81 -5.13 0.13
CA ARG A 26 15.83 -5.80 -0.70
C ARG A 26 15.50 -5.68 -2.19
N LYS A 27 14.25 -5.92 -2.59
CA LYS A 27 13.80 -5.82 -3.98
C LYS A 27 13.92 -4.38 -4.49
N THR A 28 13.48 -3.40 -3.72
CA THR A 28 13.61 -1.98 -4.06
C THR A 28 15.08 -1.57 -4.20
N ALA A 29 15.95 -1.97 -3.27
CA ALA A 29 17.37 -1.67 -3.35
C ALA A 29 18.02 -2.24 -4.61
N HIS A 30 17.64 -3.47 -5.00
CA HIS A 30 18.12 -4.08 -6.24
C HIS A 30 17.65 -3.31 -7.48
N LEU A 31 16.36 -2.98 -7.57
CA LEU A 31 15.79 -2.19 -8.68
C LEU A 31 16.43 -0.81 -8.82
N ARG A 32 16.81 -0.19 -7.69
CA ARG A 32 17.45 1.12 -7.67
C ARG A 32 18.95 1.08 -7.98
N ALA A 33 19.64 -0.02 -7.68
CA ALA A 33 21.05 -0.19 -8.00
C ALA A 33 21.31 -0.25 -9.52
N ASP A 34 20.32 -0.72 -10.29
CA ASP A 34 20.44 -0.94 -11.73
C ASP A 34 20.21 0.32 -12.59
N SER A 35 19.93 1.50 -12.01
CA SER A 35 19.71 2.72 -12.80
C SER A 35 19.88 4.04 -12.03
N GLU A 36 20.63 4.99 -12.60
CA GLU A 36 20.67 6.39 -12.15
C GLU A 36 19.29 7.10 -12.23
N ASN A 37 18.34 6.53 -12.98
CA ASN A 37 16.97 7.02 -13.10
C ASN A 37 15.96 5.90 -12.87
N ALA A 38 16.05 5.21 -11.74
CA ALA A 38 15.11 4.14 -11.39
C ALA A 38 13.64 4.61 -11.47
N ALA A 39 12.77 3.78 -12.05
CA ALA A 39 11.34 4.06 -12.10
C ALA A 39 10.74 4.08 -10.68
N PRO A 40 9.63 4.81 -10.44
CA PRO A 40 8.94 4.78 -9.16
C PRO A 40 8.57 3.34 -8.76
N VAL A 41 8.79 2.98 -7.50
CA VAL A 41 8.50 1.65 -6.96
C VAL A 41 7.22 1.67 -6.14
N TYR A 42 6.25 0.85 -6.52
CA TYR A 42 4.96 0.73 -5.83
C TYR A 42 4.86 -0.63 -5.15
N LEU A 43 4.64 -0.65 -3.83
CA LEU A 43 4.52 -1.86 -3.03
C LEU A 43 3.08 -2.33 -2.95
N ASP A 44 2.82 -3.58 -3.34
CA ASP A 44 1.52 -4.24 -3.19
C ASP A 44 1.32 -4.69 -1.75
N VAL A 45 0.20 -4.28 -1.16
CA VAL A 45 -0.20 -4.67 0.20
C VAL A 45 -1.64 -5.14 0.18
N GLU A 46 -1.87 -6.40 0.54
CA GLU A 46 -3.19 -6.91 0.84
C GLU A 46 -3.69 -6.30 2.15
N VAL A 47 -4.91 -5.75 2.13
CA VAL A 47 -5.43 -5.00 3.27
C VAL A 47 -6.80 -5.53 3.69
N LEU A 48 -6.96 -5.71 4.99
CA LEU A 48 -8.25 -5.90 5.62
C LEU A 48 -8.31 -4.99 6.85
N ILE A 49 -9.11 -3.94 6.73
CA ILE A 49 -9.27 -2.96 7.80
C ILE A 49 -10.70 -2.93 8.33
N ALA A 50 -10.83 -2.57 9.60
CA ALA A 50 -12.10 -2.32 10.26
C ALA A 50 -11.98 -1.09 11.18
N ARG A 51 -13.08 -0.74 11.85
CA ARG A 51 -13.12 0.38 12.82
C ARG A 51 -12.17 0.17 14.00
N ASP A 52 -11.95 -1.09 14.37
CA ASP A 52 -11.05 -1.50 15.44
C ASP A 52 -10.33 -2.81 15.08
N THR A 53 -9.24 -3.07 15.78
CA THR A 53 -8.38 -4.23 15.53
C THR A 53 -9.11 -5.56 15.76
N ALA A 54 -9.97 -5.66 16.78
CA ALA A 54 -10.66 -6.91 17.07
C ALA A 54 -11.64 -7.27 15.95
N SER A 55 -12.38 -6.28 15.45
CA SER A 55 -13.25 -6.42 14.29
C SER A 55 -12.49 -6.83 13.02
N ALA A 56 -11.27 -6.29 12.80
CA ALA A 56 -10.45 -6.67 11.65
C ALA A 56 -10.01 -8.14 11.71
N PHE A 57 -9.55 -8.61 12.88
CA PHE A 57 -9.18 -10.03 13.04
C PHE A 57 -10.40 -10.95 12.96
N ALA A 58 -11.56 -10.54 13.48
CA ALA A 58 -12.81 -11.30 13.32
C ALA A 58 -13.22 -11.43 11.84
N ALA A 59 -13.12 -10.35 11.08
CA ALA A 59 -13.38 -10.36 9.65
C ALA A 59 -12.36 -11.23 8.88
N LEU A 60 -11.07 -11.20 9.24
CA LEU A 60 -10.06 -12.09 8.66
C LEU A 60 -10.41 -13.56 8.86
N ALA A 61 -10.88 -13.93 10.05
CA ALA A 61 -11.28 -15.32 10.34
C ALA A 61 -12.47 -15.80 9.50
N ALA A 62 -13.28 -14.87 8.97
CA ALA A 62 -14.39 -15.16 8.07
C ALA A 62 -13.96 -15.23 6.59
N VAL A 63 -12.73 -14.82 6.24
CA VAL A 63 -12.23 -14.89 4.86
C VAL A 63 -11.88 -16.35 4.55
N PRO A 64 -12.49 -16.97 3.51
CA PRO A 64 -12.14 -18.31 3.08
C PRO A 64 -10.65 -18.38 2.69
N ASP A 65 -9.99 -19.49 3.01
CA ASP A 65 -8.64 -19.75 2.52
C ASP A 65 -8.68 -19.91 0.98
N ALA A 66 -8.36 -18.82 0.29
CA ALA A 66 -8.10 -18.83 -1.15
C ALA A 66 -6.63 -19.18 -1.41
N PRO A 67 -6.33 -19.92 -2.49
CA PRO A 67 -4.95 -20.11 -2.94
C PRO A 67 -4.28 -18.74 -3.11
N ARG A 68 -3.19 -18.51 -2.38
CA ARG A 68 -2.46 -17.24 -2.47
C ARG A 68 -1.49 -17.31 -3.64
N GLU A 69 -1.48 -16.27 -4.46
CA GLU A 69 -0.46 -16.10 -5.49
C GLU A 69 0.94 -16.06 -4.84
N SER A 70 1.92 -16.64 -5.53
CA SER A 70 3.33 -16.62 -5.12
C SER A 70 4.12 -15.68 -6.04
N PRO A 71 4.88 -14.70 -5.49
CA PRO A 71 5.02 -14.39 -4.07
C PRO A 71 3.76 -13.72 -3.49
N THR A 72 3.36 -14.16 -2.29
CA THR A 72 2.23 -13.57 -1.58
C THR A 72 2.59 -12.15 -1.15
N PRO A 73 1.76 -11.15 -1.45
CA PRO A 73 2.01 -9.79 -1.01
C PRO A 73 1.88 -9.67 0.52
N LEU A 74 2.54 -8.65 1.08
CA LEU A 74 2.46 -8.27 2.47
C LEU A 74 0.99 -8.07 2.85
N ARG A 75 0.57 -8.58 4.00
CA ARG A 75 -0.78 -8.36 4.55
C ARG A 75 -0.76 -7.37 5.69
N TYR A 76 -1.67 -6.41 5.65
CA TYR A 76 -2.01 -5.56 6.78
C TYR A 76 -3.43 -5.85 7.26
N ILE A 77 -3.56 -6.17 8.54
CA ILE A 77 -4.83 -6.43 9.22
C ILE A 77 -4.92 -5.48 10.41
N GLY A 78 -5.94 -4.62 10.44
CA GLY A 78 -6.03 -3.62 11.52
C GLY A 78 -7.00 -2.49 11.22
N THR A 79 -6.57 -1.25 11.49
CA THR A 79 -7.41 -0.06 11.36
C THR A 79 -6.92 0.85 10.24
N ALA A 80 -7.79 1.74 9.77
CA ALA A 80 -7.41 2.78 8.80
C ALA A 80 -6.23 3.63 9.31
N ARG A 81 -6.28 4.07 10.58
CA ARG A 81 -5.20 4.82 11.23
C ARG A 81 -3.87 4.07 11.23
N GLY A 82 -3.89 2.78 11.58
CA GLY A 82 -2.68 1.97 11.60
C GLY A 82 -2.13 1.73 10.19
N LEU A 83 -3.00 1.55 9.20
CA LEU A 83 -2.59 1.42 7.79
C LEU A 83 -1.97 2.73 7.28
N ALA A 84 -2.52 3.89 7.63
CA ALA A 84 -1.92 5.19 7.30
C ALA A 84 -0.51 5.34 7.90
N GLY A 85 -0.31 4.87 9.14
CA GLY A 85 1.01 4.81 9.78
C GLY A 85 1.98 3.91 9.01
N LEU A 86 1.56 2.71 8.62
CA LEU A 86 2.37 1.81 7.79
C LEU A 86 2.77 2.44 6.45
N ILE A 87 1.83 3.11 5.77
CA ILE A 87 2.09 3.79 4.49
C ILE A 87 3.13 4.90 4.69
N ALA A 88 2.98 5.70 5.74
CA ALA A 88 3.92 6.76 6.08
C ALA A 88 5.32 6.20 6.38
N ASP A 89 5.41 5.08 7.09
CA ASP A 89 6.69 4.42 7.39
C ASP A 89 7.35 3.85 6.12
N VAL A 90 6.58 3.22 5.23
CA VAL A 90 7.07 2.71 3.94
C VAL A 90 7.71 3.83 3.12
N GLN A 91 7.06 5.00 3.06
CA GLN A 91 7.56 6.17 2.35
C GLN A 91 8.77 6.79 3.06
N ARG A 92 8.68 7.00 4.38
CA ARG A 92 9.75 7.62 5.19
C ARG A 92 11.04 6.81 5.17
N LEU A 93 10.93 5.48 5.19
CA LEU A 93 12.07 4.57 5.15
C LEU A 93 12.57 4.31 3.72
N GLY A 94 11.92 4.90 2.70
CA GLY A 94 12.30 4.75 1.29
C GLY A 94 12.12 3.32 0.76
N ILE A 95 11.23 2.54 1.38
CA ILE A 95 10.94 1.15 0.99
C ILE A 95 10.21 1.12 -0.35
N ALA A 96 9.29 2.06 -0.56
CA ALA A 96 8.58 2.27 -1.81
C ALA A 96 8.13 3.73 -1.92
N ASP A 97 7.91 4.20 -3.15
CA ASP A 97 7.45 5.55 -3.44
C ASP A 97 5.93 5.69 -3.24
N ALA A 98 5.20 4.59 -3.43
CA ALA A 98 3.78 4.48 -3.07
C ALA A 98 3.42 3.06 -2.63
N VAL A 99 2.26 2.94 -1.99
CA VAL A 99 1.64 1.66 -1.65
C VAL A 99 0.39 1.48 -2.50
N VAL A 100 0.23 0.30 -3.09
CA VAL A 100 -1.02 -0.12 -3.73
C VAL A 100 -1.77 -1.03 -2.79
N LEU A 101 -2.93 -0.57 -2.35
CA LEU A 101 -3.81 -1.31 -1.46
C LEU A 101 -4.64 -2.29 -2.29
N LEU A 102 -4.54 -3.57 -1.93
CA LEU A 102 -5.30 -4.67 -2.52
C LEU A 102 -6.33 -5.12 -1.47
N PRO A 103 -7.61 -4.74 -1.59
CA PRO A 103 -8.62 -5.16 -0.63
C PRO A 103 -8.70 -6.68 -0.56
N LEU A 104 -8.65 -7.23 0.66
CA LEU A 104 -8.90 -8.64 0.91
C LEU A 104 -10.42 -8.85 1.02
N ALA A 105 -10.96 -9.76 0.21
CA ALA A 105 -12.41 -9.96 0.08
C ALA A 105 -13.13 -8.62 -0.21
N ASP A 106 -14.34 -8.43 0.31
CA ASP A 106 -15.15 -7.23 0.09
C ASP A 106 -14.81 -6.10 1.08
N CYS A 107 -13.56 -6.02 1.56
CA CYS A 107 -13.15 -4.99 2.52
C CYS A 107 -13.35 -3.57 1.93
N PRO A 108 -14.16 -2.70 2.57
CA PRO A 108 -14.47 -1.36 2.07
C PRO A 108 -13.35 -0.36 2.44
N VAL A 109 -12.14 -0.62 1.95
CA VAL A 109 -10.92 0.11 2.33
C VAL A 109 -11.07 1.62 2.09
N GLU A 110 -11.59 2.01 0.94
CA GLU A 110 -11.76 3.41 0.55
C GLU A 110 -12.67 4.17 1.51
N ALA A 111 -13.82 3.59 1.86
CA ALA A 111 -14.78 4.21 2.76
C ALA A 111 -14.21 4.36 4.18
N LEU A 112 -13.56 3.32 4.71
CA LEU A 112 -12.96 3.35 6.04
C LEU A 112 -11.76 4.32 6.12
N MET A 113 -10.98 4.43 5.05
CA MET A 113 -9.93 5.44 4.94
C MET A 113 -10.50 6.86 4.89
N LEU A 114 -11.56 7.08 4.11
CA LEU A 114 -12.21 8.37 4.03
C LEU A 114 -12.79 8.80 5.38
N GLU A 115 -13.45 7.89 6.10
CA GLU A 115 -13.96 8.15 7.45
C GLU A 115 -12.85 8.58 8.43
N GLU A 116 -11.68 7.92 8.39
CA GLU A 116 -10.54 8.27 9.24
C GLU A 116 -9.90 9.62 8.86
N LEU A 117 -9.96 10.02 7.59
CA LEU A 117 -9.49 11.32 7.10
C LEU A 117 -10.50 12.46 7.31
N ALA A 118 -11.76 12.10 7.53
CA ALA A 118 -12.88 13.02 7.64
C ALA A 118 -13.41 13.24 9.07
N PRO A 119 -12.63 13.21 10.17
CA PRO A 119 -13.14 13.60 11.48
C PRO A 119 -13.39 15.12 11.46
N GLY A 120 -14.56 15.51 10.97
CA GLY A 120 -14.97 16.90 10.78
C GLY A 120 -15.87 17.20 9.58
N LEU A 121 -16.12 16.26 8.65
CA LEU A 121 -17.06 16.48 7.51
C LEU A 121 -18.48 15.96 7.77
N ALA A 122 -18.68 15.22 8.86
CA ALA A 122 -20.00 14.92 9.40
C ALA A 122 -20.31 15.95 10.50
N GLY A 123 -20.71 17.15 10.08
CA GLY A 123 -21.16 18.25 10.93
C GLY A 123 -22.32 18.97 10.28
#